data_AF-A0A9D9XWH7-F1
#
_entry.id   AF-A0A9D9XWH7-F1
#
_cell.length_a   1.000
_cell.length_b   1.000
_cell.length_c   1.000
_cell.angle_alpha   90.00
_cell.angle_beta   90.00
_cell.angle_gamma   90.00
#
_symmetry.space_group_name_H-M   'P 1'
#
loop_
_entity.id
_entity.type
_entity.pdbx_description
1 polymer ?
#
loop_
_entity_poly.entity_id
_entity_poly.type
_entity_poly.pdbx_seq_one_letter_code
_entity_poly.pdbx_strand_id
1 'polypeptide(L)'
;MQPAGKLFIALDFYLNQELIASTLCINRDKPELLCSGKCVLNTMLEKSEESEKQQIPTSQKYKIEHWIVSFTNFQEIEFREHIILQESVSKFNYADINGTAHLLKAVHPPEQA
;
A
#
# COMPACT_ATOMS: atom_id res chain seq x y z
N MET A 1 -30.79 -12.35 0.23
CA MET A 1 -29.76 -11.31 0.41
C MET A 1 -28.76 -11.54 -0.74
N GLN A 2 -29.16 -11.21 -1.96
CA GLN A 2 -28.96 -9.97 -2.74
C GLN A 2 -27.49 -9.64 -3.11
N PRO A 3 -27.21 -9.36 -4.41
CA PRO A 3 -25.89 -9.38 -5.09
C PRO A 3 -24.91 -8.23 -4.76
N ALA A 4 -25.12 -7.53 -3.65
CA ALA A 4 -24.27 -6.43 -3.20
C ALA A 4 -23.08 -6.90 -2.33
N GLY A 5 -22.95 -8.21 -2.08
CA GLY A 5 -22.02 -8.78 -1.11
C GLY A 5 -20.54 -8.48 -1.42
N LYS A 6 -20.07 -8.84 -2.62
CA LYS A 6 -18.65 -8.62 -2.99
C LYS A 6 -18.26 -7.15 -3.07
N LEU A 7 -19.15 -6.29 -3.57
CA LEU A 7 -18.91 -4.85 -3.62
C LEU A 7 -18.82 -4.27 -2.21
N PHE A 8 -19.72 -4.68 -1.32
CA PHE A 8 -19.69 -4.27 0.07
C PHE A 8 -18.41 -4.75 0.78
N ILE A 9 -18.02 -6.01 0.59
CA ILE A 9 -16.76 -6.57 1.11
C ILE A 9 -15.56 -5.75 0.63
N ALA A 10 -15.49 -5.44 -0.66
CA ALA A 10 -14.40 -4.64 -1.21
C ALA A 10 -14.39 -3.22 -0.61
N LEU A 11 -15.56 -2.56 -0.51
CA LEU A 11 -15.69 -1.22 0.05
C LEU A 11 -15.25 -1.18 1.52
N ASP A 12 -15.75 -2.09 2.35
CA ASP A 12 -15.41 -2.21 3.77
C ASP A 12 -13.91 -2.48 3.96
N PHE A 13 -13.34 -3.35 3.12
CA PHE A 13 -11.90 -3.59 3.09
C PHE A 13 -11.11 -2.30 2.84
N TYR A 14 -11.46 -1.53 1.80
CA TYR A 14 -10.71 -0.32 1.44
C TYR A 14 -10.84 0.79 2.48
N LEU A 15 -12.01 0.93 3.12
CA LEU A 15 -12.19 1.88 4.23
C LEU A 15 -11.35 1.51 5.45
N ASN A 16 -11.10 0.22 5.68
CA ASN A 16 -10.38 -0.29 6.85
C ASN A 16 -8.99 -0.87 6.51
N GLN A 17 -8.44 -0.56 5.33
CA GLN A 17 -7.29 -1.29 4.79
C GLN A 17 -6.06 -1.19 5.69
N GLU A 18 -5.78 -0.03 6.29
CA GLU A 18 -4.66 0.16 7.21
C GLU A 18 -4.78 -0.70 8.47
N LEU A 19 -5.97 -0.74 9.06
CA LEU A 19 -6.26 -1.58 10.22
C LEU A 19 -6.12 -3.05 9.86
N ILE A 20 -6.68 -3.47 8.73
CA ILE A 20 -6.60 -4.86 8.25
C ILE A 20 -5.14 -5.23 7.96
N ALA A 21 -4.37 -4.35 7.32
CA ALA A 21 -2.96 -4.56 7.01
C ALA A 21 -2.10 -4.70 8.28
N SER A 22 -2.37 -3.89 9.32
CA SER A 22 -1.58 -3.90 10.55
C SER A 22 -1.96 -5.02 11.53
N THR A 23 -3.21 -5.52 11.50
CA THR A 23 -3.70 -6.47 12.51
C THR A 23 -4.04 -7.86 11.98
N LEU A 24 -4.61 -7.97 10.77
CA LEU A 24 -5.14 -9.23 10.24
C LEU A 24 -4.28 -9.83 9.11
N CYS A 25 -3.47 -9.01 8.45
CA CYS A 25 -2.62 -9.47 7.35
C CYS A 25 -1.57 -10.48 7.86
N ILE A 26 -1.49 -11.63 7.20
CA ILE A 26 -0.50 -12.67 7.50
C ILE A 26 0.92 -12.27 7.08
N ASN A 27 1.04 -11.32 6.15
CA ASN A 27 2.31 -10.80 5.63
C ASN A 27 2.64 -9.41 6.20
N ARG A 28 2.01 -8.99 7.31
CA ARG A 28 2.24 -7.66 7.91
C ARG A 28 3.70 -7.41 8.30
N ASP A 29 4.44 -8.47 8.65
CA ASP A 29 5.86 -8.41 9.01
C ASP A 29 6.81 -8.48 7.79
N LYS A 30 6.25 -8.55 6.57
CA LYS A 30 6.98 -8.67 5.29
C LYS A 30 6.54 -7.59 4.30
N PRO A 31 6.89 -6.31 4.54
CA PRO A 31 6.46 -5.18 3.72
C PRO A 31 6.92 -5.30 2.26
N GLU A 32 8.02 -6.00 1.98
CA GLU A 32 8.55 -6.26 0.64
C GLU A 32 7.61 -7.08 -0.25
N LEU A 33 6.66 -7.81 0.35
CA LEU A 33 5.63 -8.57 -0.37
C LEU A 33 4.45 -7.71 -0.84
N LEU A 34 4.39 -6.44 -0.42
CA LEU A 34 3.36 -5.47 -0.84
C LEU A 34 1.92 -6.02 -0.67
N CYS A 35 1.69 -6.82 0.37
CA CYS A 35 0.42 -7.52 0.57
C CYS A 35 -0.69 -6.56 1.03
N SER A 36 -0.39 -5.63 1.94
CA SER A 36 -1.29 -4.54 2.38
C SER A 36 -2.73 -5.00 2.68
N GLY A 37 -2.88 -6.15 3.36
CA GLY A 37 -4.18 -6.72 3.72
C GLY A 37 -4.90 -7.49 2.61
N LYS A 38 -4.41 -7.50 1.35
CA LYS A 38 -5.06 -8.15 0.20
C LYS A 38 -5.31 -9.66 0.40
N CYS A 39 -4.49 -10.33 1.21
CA CYS A 39 -4.74 -11.73 1.59
C CYS A 39 -6.08 -11.91 2.30
N VAL A 40 -6.45 -10.98 3.18
CA VAL A 40 -7.73 -10.99 3.92
C VAL A 40 -8.89 -10.71 2.98
N LEU A 41 -8.76 -9.73 2.07
CA LEU A 41 -9.75 -9.42 1.05
C LEU A 41 -10.08 -10.66 0.21
N ASN A 42 -9.05 -11.35 -0.30
CA ASN A 42 -9.25 -12.56 -1.11
C ASN A 42 -10.00 -13.64 -0.32
N THR A 43 -9.63 -13.90 0.93
CA THR A 43 -10.33 -14.87 1.78
C THR A 43 -11.81 -14.49 2.00
N MET A 44 -12.12 -13.21 2.19
CA MET A 44 -13.51 -12.75 2.35
C MET A 44 -14.31 -12.93 1.05
N LEU A 45 -13.71 -12.61 -0.10
CA LEU A 45 -14.33 -12.77 -1.42
C LEU A 45 -14.59 -14.26 -1.75
N GLU A 46 -13.62 -15.14 -1.49
CA GLU A 46 -13.76 -16.60 -1.70
C GLU A 46 -14.89 -17.19 -0.84
N LYS A 47 -14.95 -16.82 0.45
CA LYS A 47 -16.04 -17.26 1.33
C LYS A 47 -17.41 -16.75 0.85
N SER A 48 -17.45 -15.55 0.31
CA SER A 48 -18.68 -15.00 -0.29
C SER A 48 -19.12 -15.81 -1.51
N GLU A 49 -18.19 -16.28 -2.34
CA GLU A 49 -18.50 -17.09 -3.53
C GLU A 49 -19.13 -18.44 -3.18
N GLU A 50 -18.66 -19.10 -2.12
CA GLU A 50 -19.22 -20.38 -1.68
C GLU A 50 -20.69 -20.24 -1.23
N SER A 51 -21.04 -19.06 -0.69
CA SER A 51 -22.40 -18.72 -0.25
C SER A 51 -23.33 -18.17 -1.35
N GLU A 52 -22.77 -17.66 -2.46
CA GLU A 52 -23.53 -17.12 -3.61
C GLU A 52 -23.96 -18.23 -4.58
N LYS A 53 -24.96 -19.03 -4.20
CA LYS A 53 -25.69 -19.86 -5.16
C LYS A 53 -26.53 -18.98 -6.11
N GLN A 54 -26.00 -18.72 -7.31
CA GLN A 54 -26.72 -18.34 -8.55
C GLN A 54 -27.70 -17.15 -8.49
N GLN A 55 -27.42 -16.06 -7.77
CA GLN A 55 -28.36 -14.93 -7.66
C GLN A 55 -28.16 -13.80 -8.69
N ILE A 56 -27.08 -13.79 -9.48
CA ILE A 56 -26.77 -12.72 -10.47
C ILE A 56 -26.35 -13.25 -11.84
N PRO A 57 -26.70 -12.54 -12.93
CA PRO A 57 -26.21 -12.87 -14.26
C PRO A 57 -24.68 -12.82 -14.33
N THR A 58 -24.07 -13.77 -15.06
CA THR A 58 -22.62 -13.88 -15.25
C THR A 58 -21.98 -12.57 -15.73
N SER A 59 -22.67 -11.80 -16.56
CA SER A 59 -22.20 -10.50 -17.06
C SER A 59 -22.07 -9.43 -15.97
N GLN A 60 -22.91 -9.46 -14.93
CA GLN A 60 -22.80 -8.56 -13.78
C GLN A 60 -21.69 -9.01 -12.82
N LYS A 61 -21.57 -10.33 -12.59
CA LYS A 61 -20.47 -10.90 -11.80
C LYS A 61 -19.11 -10.49 -12.38
N TYR A 62 -18.94 -10.64 -13.70
CA TYR A 62 -17.73 -10.21 -14.40
C TYR A 62 -17.43 -8.71 -14.22
N LYS A 63 -18.44 -7.84 -14.33
CA LYS A 63 -18.27 -6.39 -14.13
C LYS A 63 -17.78 -6.05 -12.73
N ILE A 64 -18.35 -6.70 -11.70
CA ILE A 64 -17.95 -6.50 -10.30
C ILE A 64 -16.51 -6.97 -10.09
N GLU A 65 -16.17 -8.16 -10.54
CA GLU A 65 -14.81 -8.70 -10.42
C GLU A 65 -13.79 -7.83 -11.14
N HIS A 66 -14.11 -7.39 -12.36
CA HIS A 66 -13.26 -6.48 -13.12
C HIS A 66 -13.07 -5.14 -12.41
N TRP A 67 -14.13 -4.58 -11.80
CA TRP A 67 -14.04 -3.34 -11.04
C TRP A 67 -13.16 -3.52 -9.80
N ILE A 68 -13.37 -4.58 -9.02
CA ILE A 68 -12.55 -4.89 -7.83
C ILE A 68 -11.09 -5.00 -8.22
N VAL A 69 -10.77 -5.80 -9.24
CA VAL A 69 -9.39 -5.99 -9.72
C VAL A 69 -8.79 -4.67 -10.20
N SER A 70 -9.51 -3.91 -11.03
CA SER A 70 -9.03 -2.64 -11.57
C SER A 70 -8.74 -1.63 -10.45
N PHE A 71 -9.61 -1.56 -9.44
CA PHE A 71 -9.43 -0.68 -8.28
C PHE A 71 -8.23 -1.12 -7.42
N THR A 72 -8.06 -2.42 -7.16
CA THR A 72 -6.88 -2.94 -6.46
C THR A 72 -5.58 -2.56 -7.18
N ASN A 73 -5.53 -2.76 -8.50
CA ASN A 73 -4.34 -2.43 -9.30
C ASN A 73 -4.05 -0.91 -9.30
N PHE A 74 -5.08 -0.08 -9.37
CA PHE A 74 -4.93 1.38 -9.29
C PHE A 74 -4.28 1.80 -7.96
N GLN A 75 -4.73 1.25 -6.83
CA GLN A 75 -4.14 1.52 -5.52
C GLN A 75 -2.67 1.05 -5.41
N GLU A 76 -2.31 -0.04 -6.09
CA GLU A 76 -0.90 -0.49 -6.12
C GLU A 76 0.03 0.47 -6.87
N ILE A 77 -0.46 1.18 -7.89
CA ILE A 77 0.31 2.17 -8.64
C ILE A 77 0.67 3.36 -7.73
N GLU A 78 -0.31 3.90 -7.00
CA GLU A 78 -0.12 4.98 -6.03
C GLU A 78 0.85 4.57 -4.89
N PHE A 79 0.74 3.33 -4.41
CA PHE A 79 1.63 2.82 -3.36
C PHE A 79 3.09 2.69 -3.83
N ARG A 80 3.31 2.32 -5.09
CA ARG A 80 4.67 2.18 -5.67
C ARG A 80 5.40 3.50 -5.80
N GLU A 81 4.71 4.59 -6.15
CA GLU A 81 5.34 5.91 -6.21
C GLU A 81 5.88 6.33 -4.83
N HIS A 82 5.16 6.00 -3.76
CA HIS A 82 5.55 6.43 -2.41
C HIS A 82 6.79 5.69 -1.87
N ILE A 83 6.95 4.39 -2.17
CA ILE A 83 8.15 3.63 -1.78
C ILE A 83 9.41 4.12 -2.50
N ILE A 84 9.30 4.46 -3.79
CA ILE A 84 10.44 4.97 -4.58
C ILE A 84 11.01 6.25 -3.96
N LEU A 85 10.14 7.11 -3.40
CA LEU A 85 10.56 8.32 -2.70
C LEU A 85 11.17 8.00 -1.31
N GLN A 86 10.61 7.08 -0.53
CA GLN A 86 11.18 6.75 0.79
C GLN A 86 12.56 6.11 0.70
N GLU A 87 12.82 5.24 -0.27
CA GLU A 87 14.15 4.66 -0.44
C GLU A 87 15.19 5.71 -0.86
N SER A 88 14.81 6.69 -1.69
CA SER A 88 15.73 7.76 -2.11
C SER A 88 16.09 8.72 -0.97
N VAL A 89 15.12 9.09 -0.11
CA VAL A 89 15.37 9.93 1.08
C VAL A 89 16.20 9.19 2.14
N SER A 90 15.97 7.89 2.32
CA SER A 90 16.75 7.06 3.25
C SER A 90 18.21 6.95 2.82
N LYS A 91 18.48 6.87 1.51
CA LYS A 91 19.85 6.86 0.96
C LYS A 91 20.55 8.23 1.06
N PHE A 92 19.80 9.33 1.07
CA PHE A 92 20.36 10.68 1.25
C PHE A 92 20.80 10.96 2.71
N ASN A 93 20.06 10.46 3.71
CA ASN A 93 20.35 10.77 5.12
C ASN A 93 21.59 10.07 5.72
N TYR A 94 22.09 9.00 5.11
CA TYR A 94 23.33 8.35 5.57
C TYR A 94 24.61 8.96 4.96
N ALA A 95 24.49 9.79 3.92
CA ALA A 95 25.65 10.33 3.21
C ALA A 95 26.10 11.73 3.67
N ASP A 96 25.27 12.50 4.40
CA ASP A 96 25.51 13.94 4.56
C ASP A 96 25.77 14.46 6.00
N ILE A 97 25.78 13.59 7.02
CA ILE A 97 26.09 14.01 8.41
C ILE A 97 27.57 13.95 8.79
N ASN A 98 28.46 13.53 7.88
CA ASN A 98 29.92 13.53 8.13
C ASN A 98 30.70 14.59 7.31
N GLY A 99 30.04 15.34 6.41
CA GLY A 99 30.70 16.31 5.52
C GLY A 99 30.91 17.71 6.11
N THR A 100 30.19 18.08 7.17
CA THR A 100 30.17 19.48 7.66
C THR A 100 31.12 19.76 8.83
N ALA A 101 31.76 18.74 9.41
CA ALA A 101 32.73 18.94 10.50
C ALA A 101 34.05 19.60 10.04
N HIS A 102 34.37 19.55 8.74
CA HIS A 102 35.61 20.10 8.19
C HIS A 102 35.49 21.52 7.62
N LEU A 103 34.29 22.03 7.35
CA LEU A 103 34.12 23.34 6.70
C LEU A 103 34.10 24.53 7.69
N LEU A 104 33.99 24.28 9.00
CA LEU A 104 33.96 25.34 10.03
C LEU A 104 35.35 25.88 10.43
N LYS A 105 36.45 25.34 9.88
CA LYS A 105 37.83 25.76 10.23
C LYS A 105 38.47 26.74 9.22
N ALA A 106 37.78 27.12 8.15
CA ALA A 106 38.39 27.90 7.06
C ALA A 106 38.07 29.41 7.07
N VAL A 107 37.33 29.91 8.07
CA VAL A 107 37.02 31.35 8.17
C VAL A 107 37.77 31.95 9.36
N HIS A 108 39.06 32.24 9.14
CA HIS A 108 39.79 33.23 9.91
C HIS A 108 40.20 34.36 8.95
N PRO A 109 39.76 35.61 9.14
CA PRO A 109 40.23 36.74 8.35
C PRO A 109 41.68 37.07 8.73
N PRO A 110 42.53 37.52 7.78
CA PRO A 110 43.88 37.98 8.13
C PRO A 110 43.80 39.33 8.86
N GLU A 111 44.36 39.38 10.08
CA GLU A 111 44.72 40.64 10.74
C GLU A 111 45.84 41.33 9.96
N GLN A 112 45.72 42.65 9.85
CA GLN A 112 46.65 43.54 9.16
C GLN A 112 47.94 43.70 9.98
N ALA A 113 49.10 43.64 9.32
CA ALA A 113 50.33 44.34 9.71
C ALA A 113 51.20 44.57 8.47
#